data_AF-A0A6A6P7E3-F1
#
_entry.id   AF-A0A6A6P7E3-F1
#
_cell.length_a   1.000
_cell.length_b   1.000
_cell.length_c   1.000
_cell.angle_alpha   90.00
_cell.angle_beta   90.00
_cell.angle_gamma   90.00
#
_symmetry.space_group_name_H-M   'P 1'
#
loop_
_entity.id
_entity.type
_entity.pdbx_description
1 polymer ?
#
loop_
_entity_poly.entity_id
_entity_poly.type
_entity_poly.pdbx_seq_one_letter_code
_entity_poly.pdbx_strand_id
1 'polypeptide(L)'
;MYNRRHLAFDDDILRAFAGVESILAPSFPGGFLHELPECFFDAALLWQPMAPLRRRLVENHDASRYGDFPSWSWIAWHGGLDPVSWWQAFDYLRSRDDRILNMSTSWTVVSSVEWFLLDEVTGQRRAVRNTHIVRHDTCHDSLGWQKHTTAESPRPWYTHPSIGDATFWRPIPIGQMDQIQQLRSPILAFSTRQAFFIIDSAIPGIWGR
;
A
#
# COMPACT_ATOMS: atom_id res chain seq x y z
N MET A 1 14.71 0.39 8.22
CA MET A 1 13.42 1.10 8.17
C MET A 1 13.58 2.48 8.82
N TYR A 2 13.23 3.57 8.12
CA TYR A 2 13.45 4.95 8.59
C TYR A 2 12.66 5.30 9.86
N ASN A 3 11.60 4.54 10.16
CA ASN A 3 10.71 4.86 11.28
C ASN A 3 11.31 4.68 12.69
N ARG A 4 12.45 3.96 12.79
CA ARG A 4 13.24 3.83 14.04
C ARG A 4 14.36 4.86 14.15
N ARG A 5 14.59 5.69 13.13
CA ARG A 5 15.66 6.69 13.20
C ARG A 5 15.24 7.79 14.17
N HIS A 6 16.13 8.07 15.12
CA HIS A 6 16.05 9.26 15.94
C HIS A 6 16.35 10.47 15.06
N LEU A 7 15.33 11.29 14.84
CA LEU A 7 15.45 12.57 14.16
C LEU A 7 15.60 13.67 15.22
N ALA A 8 16.30 14.75 14.86
CA ALA A 8 16.40 15.92 15.73
C ALA A 8 15.03 16.57 15.94
N PHE A 9 14.22 16.60 14.87
CA PHE A 9 12.82 17.05 14.88
C PHE A 9 11.94 15.96 14.25
N ASP A 10 10.76 15.70 14.84
CA ASP A 10 9.83 14.71 14.31
C ASP A 10 9.33 15.07 12.89
N ASP A 11 9.31 16.37 12.56
CA ASP A 11 8.91 16.91 11.25
C ASP A 11 9.88 16.60 10.11
N ASP A 12 11.14 16.27 10.41
CA ASP A 12 12.12 15.90 9.39
C ASP A 12 11.85 14.54 8.75
N ILE A 13 10.85 13.80 9.25
CA ILE A 13 10.47 12.51 8.70
C ILE A 13 10.06 12.61 7.23
N LEU A 14 9.35 13.67 6.85
CA LEU A 14 8.94 13.90 5.46
C LEU A 14 10.15 14.09 4.55
N ARG A 15 11.17 14.82 5.00
CA ARG A 15 12.41 15.01 4.23
C ARG A 15 13.19 13.71 4.11
N ALA A 16 13.20 12.91 5.17
CA ALA A 16 13.88 11.62 5.17
C ALA A 16 13.26 10.63 4.17
N PHE A 17 11.93 10.62 4.04
CA PHE A 17 11.25 9.76 3.08
C PHE A 17 11.24 10.33 1.65
N ALA A 18 11.19 11.66 1.46
CA ALA A 18 11.18 12.29 0.13
C ALA A 18 12.34 11.82 -0.78
N GLY A 19 13.53 11.60 -0.21
CA GLY A 19 14.66 11.05 -0.96
C GLY A 19 14.40 9.63 -1.49
N VAL A 20 13.82 8.76 -0.65
CA VAL A 20 13.45 7.39 -1.02
C VAL A 20 12.29 7.40 -2.02
N GLU A 21 11.27 8.22 -1.77
CA GLU A 21 10.12 8.37 -2.67
C GLU A 21 10.56 8.82 -4.06
N SER A 22 11.51 9.76 -4.16
CA SER A 22 11.98 10.26 -5.47
C SER A 22 12.58 9.15 -6.34
N ILE A 23 13.25 8.18 -5.71
CA ILE A 23 13.85 7.02 -6.39
C ILE A 23 12.76 6.01 -6.76
N LEU A 24 11.75 5.84 -5.90
CA LEU A 24 10.69 4.85 -6.09
C LEU A 24 9.55 5.36 -6.99
N ALA A 25 9.34 6.67 -7.11
CA ALA A 25 8.21 7.27 -7.81
C ALA A 25 7.92 6.69 -9.22
N PRO A 26 8.93 6.35 -10.05
CA PRO A 26 8.67 5.73 -11.35
C PRO A 26 8.00 4.35 -11.29
N SER A 27 8.14 3.64 -10.16
CA SER A 27 7.58 2.30 -9.93
C SER A 27 6.22 2.31 -9.26
N PHE A 28 5.76 3.45 -8.73
CA PHE A 28 4.51 3.58 -7.99
C PHE A 28 3.56 4.54 -8.72
N PRO A 29 2.76 4.06 -9.69
CA PRO A 29 1.78 4.90 -10.38
C PRO A 29 0.81 5.53 -9.38
N GLY A 30 0.54 6.82 -9.53
CA GLY A 30 -0.24 7.61 -8.56
C GLY A 30 0.57 8.17 -7.39
N GLY A 31 1.80 7.68 -7.19
CA GLY A 31 2.72 8.18 -6.17
C GLY A 31 2.34 7.75 -4.76
N PHE A 32 2.63 8.62 -3.80
CA PHE A 32 2.50 8.35 -2.38
C PHE A 32 1.55 9.34 -1.70
N LEU A 33 0.76 8.79 -0.78
CA LEU A 33 -0.18 9.50 0.09
C LEU A 33 0.34 9.44 1.52
N HIS A 34 0.89 10.57 1.99
CA HIS A 34 1.55 10.62 3.31
C HIS A 34 2.55 9.46 3.47
N GLU A 35 3.41 9.27 2.47
CA GLU A 35 4.38 8.19 2.34
C GLU A 35 3.85 6.76 2.22
N LEU A 36 2.53 6.55 2.08
CA LEU A 36 1.96 5.25 1.68
C LEU A 36 1.78 5.18 0.15
N PRO A 37 2.20 4.11 -0.53
CA PRO A 37 1.99 3.99 -1.98
C PRO A 37 0.51 3.85 -2.33
N GLU A 38 -0.02 4.80 -3.14
CA GLU A 38 -1.44 4.85 -3.52
C GLU A 38 -1.90 3.58 -4.25
N CYS A 39 -1.03 3.03 -5.09
CA CYS A 39 -1.38 1.86 -5.89
C CYS A 39 -1.52 0.57 -5.05
N PHE A 40 -0.96 0.53 -3.84
CA PHE A 40 -1.07 -0.60 -2.88
C PHE A 40 -1.81 -0.19 -1.61
N PHE A 41 -2.72 0.78 -1.68
CA PHE A 41 -3.21 1.49 -0.50
C PHE A 41 -3.80 0.57 0.58
N ASP A 42 -4.62 -0.44 0.23
CA ASP A 42 -5.16 -1.35 1.25
C ASP A 42 -4.04 -2.12 1.95
N ALA A 43 -3.13 -2.72 1.19
CA ALA A 43 -2.01 -3.47 1.76
C ALA A 43 -1.07 -2.56 2.56
N ALA A 44 -0.92 -1.30 2.14
CA ALA A 44 -0.16 -0.30 2.88
C ALA A 44 -0.83 0.06 4.20
N LEU A 45 -2.15 0.22 4.24
CA LEU A 45 -2.92 0.51 5.48
C LEU A 45 -2.89 -0.63 6.51
N LEU A 46 -2.54 -1.85 6.11
CA LEU A 46 -2.37 -3.01 7.00
C LEU A 46 -1.03 -3.01 7.75
N TRP A 47 -0.26 -1.93 7.70
CA TRP A 47 0.96 -1.81 8.50
C TRP A 47 0.64 -1.99 9.99
N GLN A 48 1.52 -2.69 10.71
CA GLN A 48 1.32 -2.94 12.14
C GLN A 48 2.57 -2.67 12.96
N PRO A 49 2.43 -2.27 14.24
CA PRO A 49 3.55 -2.12 15.16
C PRO A 49 4.14 -3.49 15.53
N MET A 50 5.48 -3.59 15.59
CA MET A 50 6.16 -4.72 16.26
C MET A 50 6.26 -4.53 17.77
N ALA A 51 6.17 -3.28 18.20
CA ALA A 51 6.27 -2.83 19.59
C ALA A 51 5.48 -1.52 19.71
N PRO A 52 5.11 -1.09 20.93
CA PRO A 52 4.42 0.17 21.14
C PRO A 52 5.10 1.34 20.40
N LEU A 53 4.31 2.09 19.65
CA LEU A 53 4.79 3.24 18.87
C LEU A 53 4.50 4.54 19.61
N ARG A 54 5.36 5.54 19.40
CA ARG A 54 5.14 6.90 19.88
C ARG A 54 4.56 7.75 18.75
N ARG A 55 3.51 8.53 19.02
CA ARG A 55 2.99 9.50 18.05
C ARG A 55 4.02 10.62 17.83
N ARG A 56 4.34 10.91 16.57
CA ARG A 56 5.11 12.10 16.17
C ARG A 56 4.23 13.33 16.23
N LEU A 57 4.77 14.41 16.77
CA LEU A 57 4.09 15.69 16.87
C LEU A 57 4.70 16.66 15.86
N VAL A 58 3.85 17.48 15.26
CA VAL A 58 4.28 18.57 14.39
C VAL A 58 4.52 19.78 15.25
N GLU A 59 5.78 20.22 15.39
CA GLU A 59 6.12 21.34 16.27
C GLU A 59 5.75 22.69 15.63
N ASN A 60 5.78 22.75 14.29
CA ASN A 60 5.33 23.91 13.53
C ASN A 60 4.05 23.59 12.75
N HIS A 61 2.89 23.84 13.38
CA HIS A 61 1.59 23.78 12.68
C HIS A 61 1.51 24.71 11.46
N ASP A 62 2.32 25.78 11.43
CA ASP A 62 2.43 26.71 10.29
C ASP A 62 3.36 26.19 9.16
N ALA A 63 4.27 25.25 9.46
CA ALA A 63 5.24 24.74 8.48
C ALA A 63 4.77 23.46 7.77
N SER A 64 3.83 22.70 8.36
CA SER A 64 3.17 21.64 7.61
C SER A 64 2.07 22.26 6.76
N ARG A 65 2.18 22.15 5.44
CA ARG A 65 1.07 22.50 4.50
C ARG A 65 -0.19 21.64 4.71
N TYR A 66 -0.20 20.74 5.70
CA TYR A 66 -1.05 19.55 5.77
C TYR A 66 -1.66 19.29 7.16
N GLY A 67 -1.38 20.11 8.18
CA GLY A 67 -1.81 19.86 9.56
C GLY A 67 -1.00 18.76 10.26
N ASP A 68 -1.60 18.09 11.25
CA ASP A 68 -1.00 16.93 11.92
C ASP A 68 -0.84 15.76 10.93
N PHE A 69 0.22 14.96 11.08
CA PHE A 69 0.38 13.72 10.31
C PHE A 69 -0.87 12.84 10.43
N PRO A 70 -1.37 12.19 9.36
CA PRO A 70 -2.54 11.34 9.49
C PRO A 70 -2.24 10.10 10.34
N SER A 71 -3.16 9.77 11.25
CA SER A 71 -3.03 8.59 12.13
C SER A 71 -2.92 7.26 11.38
N TRP A 72 -3.50 7.21 10.17
CA TRP A 72 -3.49 6.02 9.30
C TRP A 72 -2.17 5.83 8.53
N SER A 73 -1.26 6.80 8.51
CA SER A 73 0.06 6.64 7.88
C SER A 73 1.11 6.27 8.91
N TRP A 74 2.09 5.44 8.52
CA TRP A 74 3.23 5.13 9.37
C TRP A 74 4.09 6.33 9.76
N ILE A 75 4.06 7.42 8.98
CA ILE A 75 4.89 8.61 9.28
C ILE A 75 4.45 9.32 10.56
N ALA A 76 3.18 9.14 10.94
CA ALA A 76 2.64 9.67 12.16
C ALA A 76 3.26 9.04 13.42
N TRP A 77 4.03 7.97 13.27
CA TRP A 77 4.48 7.12 14.36
C TRP A 77 5.99 6.91 14.34
N HIS A 78 6.61 6.91 15.49
CA HIS A 78 8.01 6.58 15.70
C HIS A 78 8.12 5.21 16.38
N GLY A 79 8.89 4.30 15.79
CA GLY A 79 9.16 2.98 16.35
C GLY A 79 9.31 1.87 15.30
N GLY A 80 9.23 0.61 15.76
CA GLY A 80 9.37 -0.55 14.90
C GLY A 80 8.07 -1.00 14.28
N LEU A 81 8.03 -1.05 12.96
CA LEU A 81 6.92 -1.60 12.19
C LEU A 81 7.26 -3.00 11.69
N ASP A 82 6.23 -3.82 11.55
CA ASP A 82 6.35 -5.17 11.05
C ASP A 82 6.53 -5.17 9.53
N PRO A 83 7.69 -5.62 9.01
CA PRO A 83 7.90 -5.70 7.56
C PRO A 83 7.14 -6.86 6.92
N VAL A 84 6.73 -7.89 7.70
CA VAL A 84 6.11 -9.13 7.20
C VAL A 84 4.70 -8.87 6.68
N SER A 85 3.93 -8.02 7.36
CA SER A 85 2.58 -7.65 6.92
C SER A 85 2.53 -7.10 5.49
N TRP A 86 3.61 -6.43 5.08
CA TRP A 86 3.70 -5.84 3.75
C TRP A 86 4.07 -6.84 2.65
N TRP A 87 4.46 -8.07 3.00
CA TRP A 87 4.79 -9.12 2.03
C TRP A 87 3.63 -9.45 1.08
N GLN A 88 2.37 -9.24 1.49
CA GLN A 88 1.21 -9.44 0.61
C GLN A 88 1.20 -8.54 -0.61
N ALA A 89 1.75 -7.33 -0.46
CA ALA A 89 1.81 -6.40 -1.57
C ALA A 89 2.72 -6.94 -2.70
N PHE A 90 3.59 -7.91 -2.44
CA PHE A 90 4.59 -8.42 -3.37
C PHE A 90 4.25 -9.77 -4.02
N ASP A 91 3.00 -10.22 -3.92
CA ASP A 91 2.55 -11.48 -4.53
C ASP A 91 2.74 -11.55 -6.07
N TYR A 92 2.97 -10.39 -6.71
CA TYR A 92 3.30 -10.26 -8.13
C TYR A 92 4.76 -10.63 -8.46
N LEU A 93 5.69 -10.60 -7.49
CA LEU A 93 7.10 -10.97 -7.68
C LEU A 93 7.27 -12.49 -7.67
N ARG A 94 8.02 -13.01 -8.65
CA ARG A 94 8.43 -14.41 -8.69
C ARG A 94 9.86 -14.51 -8.19
N SER A 95 10.04 -15.10 -7.01
CA SER A 95 11.38 -15.41 -6.49
C SER A 95 12.00 -16.55 -7.29
N ARG A 96 13.24 -16.37 -7.75
CA ARG A 96 14.01 -17.41 -8.44
C ARG A 96 14.71 -18.35 -7.46
N ASP A 97 15.02 -17.84 -6.26
CA ASP A 97 15.55 -18.58 -5.12
C ASP A 97 14.67 -18.27 -3.90
N ASP A 98 14.13 -19.28 -3.22
CA ASP A 98 13.33 -19.13 -1.98
C ASP A 98 14.10 -18.46 -0.81
N ARG A 99 15.35 -18.03 -1.03
CA ARG A 99 16.27 -17.57 0.01
C ARG A 99 16.30 -16.06 0.22
N ILE A 100 15.86 -15.24 -0.74
CA ILE A 100 16.00 -13.78 -0.60
C ILE A 100 14.83 -13.16 0.16
N LEU A 101 13.61 -13.74 0.08
CA LEU A 101 12.43 -13.10 0.68
C LEU A 101 11.43 -14.01 1.42
N ASN A 102 11.51 -15.35 1.36
CA ASN A 102 10.53 -16.31 1.96
C ASN A 102 9.11 -15.70 2.14
N MET A 103 8.60 -15.13 1.05
CA MET A 103 7.49 -14.16 1.06
C MET A 103 6.13 -14.84 1.08
N SER A 104 6.06 -16.08 1.57
CA SER A 104 4.82 -16.82 1.69
C SER A 104 4.09 -16.43 2.96
N THR A 105 2.80 -16.16 2.84
CA THR A 105 1.89 -15.96 3.96
C THR A 105 0.68 -16.86 3.78
N SER A 106 -0.07 -17.06 4.86
CA SER A 106 -1.31 -17.85 4.85
C SER A 106 -2.55 -17.02 4.54
N TRP A 107 -2.43 -15.72 4.24
CA TRP A 107 -3.54 -14.80 4.04
C TRP A 107 -3.37 -13.96 2.78
N THR A 108 -4.46 -13.46 2.21
CA THR A 108 -4.51 -12.60 1.01
C THR A 108 -5.32 -11.35 1.30
N VAL A 109 -4.95 -10.21 0.71
CA VAL A 109 -5.69 -8.95 0.84
C VAL A 109 -6.71 -8.85 -0.27
N VAL A 110 -7.97 -8.55 0.09
CA VAL A 110 -9.05 -8.31 -0.86
C VAL A 110 -9.60 -6.91 -0.62
N SER A 111 -9.71 -6.11 -1.69
CA SER A 111 -10.24 -4.75 -1.62
C SER A 111 -11.76 -4.79 -1.50
N SER A 112 -12.28 -4.68 -0.27
CA SER A 112 -13.73 -4.52 0.00
C SER A 112 -14.16 -3.06 0.16
N VAL A 113 -13.20 -2.13 0.19
CA VAL A 113 -13.42 -0.73 0.57
C VAL A 113 -13.00 0.21 -0.56
N GLU A 114 -13.85 1.19 -0.85
CA GLU A 114 -13.53 2.33 -1.71
C GLU A 114 -13.04 3.48 -0.83
N TRP A 115 -11.81 3.93 -1.04
CA TRP A 115 -11.18 4.98 -0.24
C TRP A 115 -11.22 6.34 -0.93
N PHE A 116 -11.41 7.39 -0.14
CA PHE A 116 -11.44 8.77 -0.59
C PHE A 116 -10.63 9.68 0.34
N LEU A 117 -9.86 10.60 -0.24
CA LEU A 117 -9.28 11.73 0.49
C LEU A 117 -10.31 12.86 0.52
N LEU A 118 -10.60 13.38 1.71
CA LEU A 118 -11.58 14.44 1.92
C LEU A 118 -10.87 15.76 2.25
N ASP A 119 -11.05 16.78 1.42
CA ASP A 119 -10.66 18.14 1.77
C ASP A 119 -11.67 18.73 2.78
N GLU A 120 -11.22 19.09 3.97
CA GLU A 120 -12.10 19.68 5.00
C GLU A 120 -12.63 21.07 4.61
N VAL A 121 -11.83 21.85 3.89
CA VAL A 121 -12.15 23.24 3.58
C VAL A 121 -13.11 23.30 2.39
N THR A 122 -12.83 22.52 1.36
CA THR A 122 -13.61 22.55 0.11
C THR A 122 -14.70 21.48 0.06
N GLY A 123 -14.65 20.48 0.94
CA GLY A 123 -15.53 19.30 0.90
C GLY A 123 -15.27 18.38 -0.30
N GLN A 124 -14.24 18.66 -1.11
CA GLN A 124 -13.92 17.84 -2.28
C GLN A 124 -13.44 16.46 -1.87
N ARG A 125 -13.80 15.47 -2.68
CA ARG A 125 -13.40 14.06 -2.50
C ARG A 125 -12.58 13.60 -3.68
N ARG A 126 -11.43 12.99 -3.40
CA ARG A 126 -10.58 12.34 -4.40
C ARG A 126 -10.53 10.85 -4.11
N ALA A 127 -10.91 10.02 -5.07
CA ALA A 127 -10.77 8.57 -4.95
C ALA A 127 -9.29 8.17 -4.88
N VAL A 128 -8.96 7.24 -3.99
CA VAL A 128 -7.63 6.64 -3.89
C VAL A 128 -7.53 5.48 -4.88
N ARG A 129 -6.55 5.56 -5.77
CA ARG A 129 -6.38 4.63 -6.91
C ARG A 129 -5.69 3.33 -6.49
N ASN A 130 -6.28 2.55 -5.57
CA ASN A 130 -5.78 1.26 -5.08
C ASN A 130 -5.65 0.17 -6.18
N THR A 131 -4.81 0.42 -7.17
CA THR A 131 -4.84 -0.26 -8.46
C THR A 131 -4.24 -1.66 -8.43
N HIS A 132 -3.28 -1.96 -7.55
CA HIS A 132 -2.64 -3.28 -7.58
C HIS A 132 -3.56 -4.40 -7.12
N ILE A 133 -4.44 -4.15 -6.15
CA ILE A 133 -5.39 -5.16 -5.67
C ILE A 133 -6.59 -5.24 -6.62
N VAL A 134 -7.10 -4.10 -7.09
CA VAL A 134 -8.23 -4.11 -8.04
C VAL A 134 -7.85 -4.72 -9.40
N ARG A 135 -6.58 -4.65 -9.80
CA ARG A 135 -6.08 -5.22 -11.07
C ARG A 135 -5.66 -6.69 -10.98
N HIS A 136 -5.96 -7.41 -9.90
CA HIS A 136 -5.81 -8.88 -9.86
C HIS A 136 -6.56 -9.58 -11.02
N ASP A 137 -7.64 -8.98 -11.53
CA ASP A 137 -8.56 -9.61 -12.48
C ASP A 137 -8.38 -9.16 -13.95
N THR A 138 -7.55 -8.15 -14.23
CA THR A 138 -7.39 -7.62 -15.59
C THR A 138 -6.01 -7.92 -16.15
N CYS A 139 -5.96 -8.89 -17.08
CA CYS A 139 -4.81 -9.12 -17.94
C CYS A 139 -4.58 -7.86 -18.77
N HIS A 140 -3.65 -7.01 -18.34
CA HIS A 140 -3.14 -5.97 -19.19
C HIS A 140 -2.30 -6.62 -20.29
N ASP A 141 -2.94 -6.87 -21.43
CA ASP A 141 -2.26 -6.93 -22.72
C ASP A 141 -1.66 -5.53 -22.98
N SER A 142 -0.51 -5.20 -22.40
CA SER A 142 0.16 -3.96 -22.76
C SER A 142 1.66 -3.94 -22.47
N LEU A 143 2.39 -3.53 -23.52
CA LEU A 143 3.68 -2.83 -23.51
C LEU A 143 4.89 -3.63 -22.99
N GLY A 144 5.46 -4.47 -23.86
CA GLY A 144 6.84 -4.95 -23.70
C GLY A 144 7.07 -6.13 -22.73
N TRP A 145 6.01 -6.60 -22.05
CA TRP A 145 6.09 -7.79 -21.20
C TRP A 145 6.26 -9.07 -22.02
N GLN A 146 7.23 -9.90 -21.63
CA GLN A 146 7.50 -11.20 -22.23
C GLN A 146 6.95 -12.29 -21.32
N LYS A 147 6.03 -13.09 -21.85
CA LYS A 147 5.45 -14.25 -21.16
C LYS A 147 6.30 -15.49 -21.41
N HIS A 148 6.56 -16.24 -20.35
CA HIS A 148 7.33 -17.48 -20.36
C HIS A 148 6.49 -18.61 -19.77
N THR A 149 6.65 -19.80 -20.34
CA THR A 149 6.01 -21.05 -19.90
C THR A 149 7.04 -22.17 -19.95
N THR A 150 6.92 -23.17 -19.08
CA THR A 150 7.79 -24.35 -19.08
C THR A 150 7.00 -25.54 -18.54
N ALA A 151 7.31 -26.74 -19.04
CA ALA A 151 6.61 -27.97 -18.65
C ALA A 151 6.71 -28.28 -17.14
N GLU A 152 7.74 -27.77 -16.47
CA GLU A 152 8.04 -27.96 -15.04
C GLU A 152 7.22 -27.05 -14.10
N SER A 153 6.68 -25.93 -14.61
CA SER A 153 5.91 -24.97 -13.79
C SER A 153 4.50 -24.80 -14.36
N PRO A 154 3.45 -25.14 -13.59
CA PRO A 154 2.06 -25.02 -14.07
C PRO A 154 1.60 -23.57 -14.23
N ARG A 155 2.31 -22.58 -13.66
CA ARG A 155 2.01 -21.16 -13.80
C ARG A 155 2.98 -20.47 -14.77
N PRO A 156 2.48 -19.63 -15.70
CA PRO A 156 3.32 -18.76 -16.53
C PRO A 156 4.00 -17.69 -15.67
N TRP A 157 5.11 -17.16 -16.16
CA TRP A 157 5.77 -15.99 -15.56
C TRP A 157 6.12 -14.96 -16.63
N TYR A 158 6.47 -13.76 -16.18
CA TYR A 158 6.66 -12.60 -17.03
C TYR A 158 7.99 -11.91 -16.71
N THR A 159 8.63 -11.34 -17.73
CA THR A 159 9.82 -10.48 -17.60
C THR A 159 9.60 -9.20 -18.40
N HIS A 160 10.27 -8.12 -18.02
CA HIS A 160 10.24 -6.87 -18.77
C HIS A 160 11.65 -6.32 -18.98
N PRO A 161 12.06 -5.95 -20.22
CA PRO A 161 13.42 -5.49 -20.52
C PRO A 161 13.89 -4.30 -19.67
N SER A 162 12.97 -3.44 -19.20
CA SER A 162 13.31 -2.28 -18.37
C SER A 162 13.54 -2.61 -16.89
N ILE A 163 13.28 -3.84 -16.42
CA ILE A 163 13.35 -4.23 -15.00
C ILE A 163 14.48 -5.25 -14.73
N GLY A 164 15.42 -5.40 -15.67
CA GLY A 164 16.57 -6.29 -15.52
C GLY A 164 16.16 -7.76 -15.35
N ASP A 165 16.78 -8.48 -14.42
CA ASP A 165 16.63 -9.93 -14.23
C ASP A 165 15.42 -10.34 -13.36
N ALA A 166 14.59 -9.38 -12.93
CA ALA A 166 13.43 -9.69 -12.11
C ALA A 166 12.37 -10.49 -12.89
N THR A 167 11.84 -11.53 -12.25
CA THR A 167 10.73 -12.32 -12.80
C THR A 167 9.45 -12.07 -12.01
N PHE A 168 8.31 -12.13 -12.70
CA PHE A 168 7.02 -11.76 -12.14
C PHE A 168 5.98 -12.84 -12.42
N TRP A 169 5.03 -13.05 -11.51
CA TRP A 169 3.89 -13.94 -11.76
C TRP A 169 2.86 -13.32 -12.70
N ARG A 170 2.86 -11.99 -12.86
CA ARG A 170 1.99 -11.24 -13.76
C ARG A 170 2.60 -9.89 -14.15
N PRO A 171 2.19 -9.30 -15.29
CA PRO A 171 2.59 -7.95 -15.66
C PRO A 171 2.17 -6.93 -14.59
N ILE A 172 3.01 -5.93 -14.36
CA ILE A 172 2.68 -4.74 -13.57
C ILE A 172 2.72 -3.49 -14.46
N PRO A 173 1.97 -2.42 -14.14
CA PRO A 173 2.09 -1.16 -14.87
C PRO A 173 3.52 -0.62 -14.76
N ILE A 174 4.11 -0.26 -15.89
CA ILE A 174 5.45 0.35 -15.96
C ILE A 174 5.29 1.76 -16.53
N GLY A 175 5.79 2.77 -15.81
CA GLY A 175 5.98 4.11 -16.37
C GLY A 175 4.71 4.93 -16.64
N GLN A 176 3.53 4.54 -16.13
CA GLN A 176 2.36 5.42 -16.14
C GLN A 176 2.43 6.38 -14.94
N MET A 177 3.24 7.44 -15.05
CA MET A 177 3.07 8.62 -14.19
C MET A 177 1.83 9.37 -14.66
N ASP A 178 0.65 8.92 -14.23
CA ASP A 178 -0.53 9.78 -14.27
C ASP A 178 -0.23 11.03 -13.44
N GLN A 179 -0.68 12.20 -13.93
CA GLN A 179 -0.54 13.46 -13.19
C GLN A 179 -0.98 13.25 -11.74
N ILE A 180 -0.05 13.49 -10.80
CA ILE A 180 -0.31 13.36 -9.37
C ILE A 180 -1.34 14.43 -9.02
N GLN A 181 -2.60 14.04 -8.90
CA GLN A 181 -3.64 14.93 -8.41
C GLN A 181 -3.28 15.29 -6.97
N GLN A 182 -3.03 16.58 -6.73
CA GLN A 182 -2.27 17.09 -5.59
C GLN A 182 -2.99 17.05 -4.24
N LEU A 183 -4.25 16.59 -4.18
CA LEU A 183 -5.01 16.60 -2.94
C LEU A 183 -4.41 15.59 -1.96
N ARG A 184 -3.60 16.07 -1.01
CA ARG A 184 -2.94 15.29 0.05
C ARG A 184 -3.60 15.57 1.41
N SER A 185 -4.91 15.40 1.50
CA SER A 185 -5.63 15.57 2.77
C SER A 185 -5.20 14.51 3.80
N PRO A 186 -5.10 14.83 5.10
CA PRO A 186 -4.92 13.83 6.15
C PRO A 186 -6.21 13.05 6.45
N ILE A 187 -7.35 13.43 5.88
CA ILE A 187 -8.65 12.80 6.18
C ILE A 187 -9.01 11.76 5.15
N LEU A 188 -9.20 10.53 5.64
CA LEU A 188 -9.77 9.43 4.87
C LEU A 188 -11.27 9.29 5.14
N ALA A 189 -12.02 9.21 4.06
CA ALA A 189 -13.36 8.70 4.04
C ALA A 189 -13.38 7.37 3.29
N PHE A 190 -14.34 6.51 3.61
CA PHE A 190 -14.49 5.24 2.93
C PHE A 190 -15.95 4.90 2.66
N SER A 191 -16.17 4.08 1.64
CA SER A 191 -17.44 3.42 1.37
C SER A 191 -17.20 1.92 1.24
N THR A 192 -18.12 1.11 1.75
CA THR A 192 -18.07 -0.36 1.59
C THR A 192 -19.45 -0.87 1.22
N ARG A 193 -19.49 -1.90 0.37
CA ARG A 193 -20.72 -2.63 0.02
C ARG A 193 -20.82 -3.98 0.73
N GLN A 194 -19.79 -4.35 1.50
CA GLN A 194 -19.68 -5.63 2.19
C GLN A 194 -19.47 -5.40 3.68
N ALA A 195 -20.19 -6.17 4.50
CA ALA A 195 -20.01 -6.21 5.94
C ALA A 195 -19.87 -7.67 6.36
N PHE A 196 -18.80 -7.99 7.09
CA PHE A 196 -18.59 -9.31 7.68
C PHE A 196 -18.97 -9.24 9.14
N PHE A 197 -19.92 -10.08 9.56
CA PHE A 197 -20.33 -10.19 10.95
C PHE A 197 -19.70 -11.45 11.54
N ILE A 198 -18.93 -11.28 12.63
CA ILE A 198 -18.46 -12.42 13.42
C ILE A 198 -19.65 -12.84 14.29
N ILE A 199 -20.31 -13.93 13.91
CA ILE A 199 -21.39 -14.53 14.69
C ILE A 199 -20.72 -15.49 15.68
N ASP A 200 -20.38 -14.97 16.86
CA ASP A 200 -19.65 -15.73 17.89
C ASP A 200 -20.55 -16.77 18.61
N SER A 201 -21.88 -16.65 18.47
CA SER A 201 -22.83 -17.68 18.85
C SER A 201 -24.22 -17.43 18.25
N ALA A 202 -24.91 -18.51 17.86
CA ALA A 202 -26.35 -18.45 17.65
C ALA A 202 -27.02 -18.42 19.03
N ILE A 203 -27.87 -17.43 19.30
CA ILE A 203 -28.71 -17.43 20.50
C ILE A 203 -29.66 -18.64 20.38
N PRO A 204 -29.60 -19.63 21.29
CA PRO A 204 -30.52 -20.77 21.26
C PRO A 204 -31.97 -20.26 21.40
N GLY A 205 -32.83 -20.57 20.43
CA GLY A 205 -34.26 -20.28 20.50
C GLY A 205 -34.82 -19.19 19.59
N ILE A 206 -34.02 -18.55 18.72
CA ILE A 206 -34.55 -17.55 17.75
C ILE A 206 -35.17 -18.20 16.50
N TRP A 207 -34.80 -19.45 16.18
CA TRP A 207 -35.41 -20.23 15.10
C TRP A 207 -36.05 -21.49 15.68
N GLY A 208 -37.25 -21.32 16.25
CA GLY A 208 -38.11 -22.44 16.62
C GLY A 208 -38.81 -23.03 15.38
N ARG A 209 -38.56 -24.30 15.10
CA ARG A 209 -39.55 -25.23 14.54
C ARG A 209 -39.58 -26.47 15.42
#